data_AF-A0A534VZH1-F1
#
_entry.id   AF-A0A534VZH1-F1
#
_cell.length_a   1.000
_cell.length_b   1.000
_cell.length_c   1.000
_cell.angle_alpha   90.00
_cell.angle_beta   90.00
_cell.angle_gamma   90.00
#
_symmetry.space_group_name_H-M   'P 1'
#
loop_
_entity.id
_entity.type
_entity.pdbx_description
1 polymer ?
#
loop_
_entity_poly.entity_id
_entity_poly.type
_entity_poly.pdbx_seq_one_letter_code
_entity_poly.pdbx_strand_id
1 'polypeptide(L)'
;MPAGANTEACVFVHLPAQKPFELASWEIRTRNTGAGLGTLHFLVYVYAGERLAEFSKDAGRIVPSRGCLDLGPVDRDRRQLVASGFAHTRGALPRGVALSLSPVPGVPGGPPEGIGLLLDGNWSNGASRTRYASARVVLHRAPAHTVRRLAQPIFELSAEIALEVPPNEGHVMSTETSTAADNAAHPEAPPVRDRWSAGITGGPAGEACVLMLTGHMHKRGRFFGVDLIGSDGQVNNPVGGFPNRFEPGRSHLFAAVDYTDPGVLRFSPPQPLRATEGLHYACWDDNGVTTPVRLGCEEAPGVVPGRPASPAKPCTFAGRLSVDCPVSDQAYPGRTFTGACVPANLVAGQTPEDEVCAHASWYFDAAPGSGCDVTGLPALR
;
A
#
# COMPACT_ATOMS: atom_id res chain seq x y z
N MET A 1 7.73 6.68 -24.24
CA MET A 1 6.94 5.44 -24.33
C MET A 1 7.30 4.70 -25.60
N PRO A 2 8.03 3.56 -25.52
CA PRO A 2 8.34 2.73 -26.69
C PRO A 2 7.08 2.23 -27.41
N ALA A 3 7.18 1.91 -28.70
CA ALA A 3 6.09 1.33 -29.49
C ALA A 3 5.71 -0.07 -28.98
N GLY A 4 4.41 -0.39 -28.96
CA GLY A 4 3.91 -1.71 -28.54
C GLY A 4 4.15 -2.06 -27.07
N ALA A 5 4.45 -1.07 -26.22
CA ALA A 5 4.85 -1.29 -24.84
C ALA A 5 3.85 -0.70 -23.84
N ASN A 6 3.74 -1.36 -22.68
CA ASN A 6 3.22 -0.76 -21.46
C ASN A 6 4.42 -0.32 -20.62
N THR A 7 4.44 0.94 -20.19
CA THR A 7 5.51 1.45 -19.33
C THR A 7 4.90 2.13 -18.14
N GLU A 8 5.34 1.65 -16.99
CA GLU A 8 5.08 2.24 -15.69
C GLU A 8 6.38 2.89 -15.22
N ALA A 9 6.26 4.11 -14.71
CA ALA A 9 7.41 4.87 -14.28
C ALA A 9 7.04 5.80 -13.14
N CYS A 10 8.02 6.00 -12.27
CA CYS A 10 7.87 6.76 -11.05
C CYS A 10 8.77 7.98 -11.03
N VAL A 11 8.28 9.03 -10.39
CA VAL A 11 9.02 10.26 -10.13
C VAL A 11 8.82 10.65 -8.67
N PHE A 12 9.93 10.93 -7.99
CA PHE A 12 9.88 11.55 -6.68
C PHE A 12 9.95 13.09 -6.79
N VAL A 13 9.11 13.76 -6.02
CA VAL A 13 9.08 15.23 -5.89
C VAL A 13 9.24 15.60 -4.42
N HIS A 14 10.30 16.33 -4.11
CA HIS A 14 10.51 16.94 -2.81
C HIS A 14 9.92 18.35 -2.79
N LEU A 15 9.00 18.62 -1.86
CA LEU A 15 8.49 19.95 -1.57
C LEU A 15 9.07 20.44 -0.24
N PRO A 16 10.00 21.41 -0.23
CA PRO A 16 10.53 21.97 1.01
C PRO A 16 9.40 22.57 1.86
N ALA A 17 9.22 22.08 3.08
CA ALA A 17 8.13 22.48 3.96
C ALA A 17 8.43 22.13 5.41
N GLN A 18 8.10 23.03 6.33
CA GLN A 18 8.18 22.78 7.78
C GLN A 18 6.80 22.67 8.44
N LYS A 19 5.74 22.92 7.67
CA LYS A 19 4.35 22.87 8.14
C LYS A 19 3.52 21.99 7.22
N PRO A 20 2.48 21.33 7.74
CA PRO A 20 1.56 20.55 6.92
C PRO A 20 0.91 21.34 5.78
N PHE A 21 0.65 20.65 4.67
CA PHE A 21 -0.19 21.12 3.58
C PHE A 21 -1.56 20.47 3.71
N GLU A 22 -2.57 21.26 4.05
CA GLU A 22 -3.95 20.78 4.16
C GLU A 22 -4.60 20.69 2.78
N LEU A 23 -4.59 19.50 2.19
CA LEU A 23 -5.14 19.20 0.88
C LEU A 23 -6.67 19.10 0.98
N ALA A 24 -7.40 19.87 0.15
CA ALA A 24 -8.87 19.81 0.07
C ALA A 24 -9.38 19.20 -1.23
N SER A 25 -8.65 19.40 -2.33
CA SER A 25 -9.02 18.86 -3.64
C SER A 25 -7.79 18.73 -4.54
N TRP A 26 -7.92 17.93 -5.60
CA TRP A 26 -6.86 17.70 -6.56
C TRP A 26 -7.39 17.60 -7.98
N GLU A 27 -6.50 17.83 -8.93
CA GLU A 27 -6.72 17.64 -10.35
C GLU A 27 -5.52 16.89 -10.96
N ILE A 28 -5.79 15.83 -11.70
CA ILE A 28 -4.81 15.07 -12.49
C ILE A 28 -5.21 15.20 -13.95
N ARG A 29 -4.28 15.68 -14.78
CA ARG A 29 -4.46 15.75 -16.23
C ARG A 29 -3.29 15.05 -16.92
N THR A 30 -3.57 13.99 -17.65
CA THR A 30 -2.58 13.32 -18.50
C THR A 30 -2.78 13.76 -19.95
N ARG A 31 -1.67 13.93 -20.67
CA ARG A 31 -1.63 14.37 -22.06
C ARG A 31 -0.75 13.42 -22.86
N ASN A 32 -1.30 12.93 -23.96
CA ASN A 32 -0.67 11.92 -24.81
C ASN A 32 -0.47 12.48 -26.22
N THR A 33 0.68 12.23 -26.83
CA THR A 33 1.01 12.72 -28.17
C THR A 33 0.57 11.75 -29.27
N GLY A 34 -0.74 11.72 -29.54
CA GLY A 34 -1.32 11.03 -30.69
C GLY A 34 -2.11 9.76 -30.36
N ALA A 35 -2.80 9.24 -31.39
CA ALA A 35 -3.63 8.05 -31.28
C ALA A 35 -2.80 6.81 -30.88
N GLY A 36 -3.40 5.92 -30.09
CA GLY A 36 -2.80 4.68 -29.61
C GLY A 36 -1.99 4.77 -28.32
N LEU A 37 -1.84 5.98 -27.74
CA LEU A 37 -1.25 6.16 -26.41
C LEU A 37 -2.35 6.47 -25.38
N GLY A 38 -2.50 5.59 -24.38
CA GLY A 38 -3.46 5.70 -23.29
C GLY A 38 -2.79 5.75 -21.93
N THR A 39 -3.39 6.46 -20.99
CA THR A 39 -3.02 6.36 -19.56
C THR A 39 -3.83 5.21 -18.97
N LEU A 40 -3.15 4.20 -18.41
CA LEU A 40 -3.80 3.10 -17.69
C LEU A 40 -4.15 3.53 -16.27
N HIS A 41 -3.22 4.16 -15.55
CA HIS A 41 -3.47 4.81 -14.26
C HIS A 41 -2.44 5.91 -13.99
N PHE A 42 -2.80 6.82 -13.09
CA PHE A 42 -1.88 7.80 -12.51
C PHE A 42 -2.17 7.95 -11.03
N LEU A 43 -1.18 7.69 -10.18
CA LEU A 43 -1.29 7.66 -8.73
C LEU A 43 -0.34 8.68 -8.11
N VAL A 44 -0.75 9.24 -6.99
CA VAL A 44 0.02 10.20 -6.20
C VAL A 44 0.03 9.72 -4.77
N TYR A 45 1.21 9.35 -4.31
CA TYR A 45 1.42 8.98 -2.92
C TYR A 45 2.13 10.12 -2.18
N VAL A 46 1.77 10.29 -0.90
CA VAL A 46 2.58 11.05 0.06
C VAL A 46 3.45 10.08 0.83
N TYR A 47 4.74 10.36 0.93
CA TYR A 47 5.68 9.61 1.74
C TYR A 47 5.58 10.03 3.21
N ALA A 48 5.54 9.06 4.10
CA ALA A 48 5.33 9.16 5.54
C ALA A 48 6.42 8.45 6.36
N GLY A 49 7.53 8.06 5.73
CA GLY A 49 8.71 7.50 6.40
C GLY A 49 9.64 8.59 6.96
N GLU A 50 10.87 8.22 7.27
CA GLU A 50 11.82 9.08 8.00
C GLU A 50 13.14 9.31 7.26
N ARG A 51 13.21 8.94 5.99
CA ARG A 51 14.42 8.92 5.17
C ARG A 51 14.27 9.74 3.89
N LEU A 52 13.63 10.92 4.00
CA LEU A 52 13.30 11.75 2.83
C LEU A 52 14.54 12.09 1.98
N ALA A 53 15.70 12.29 2.60
CA ALA A 53 16.92 12.66 1.91
C ALA A 53 17.44 11.54 1.00
N GLU A 54 17.10 10.27 1.26
CA GLU A 54 17.58 9.13 0.48
C GLU A 54 16.95 9.06 -0.92
N PHE A 55 15.79 9.69 -1.13
CA PHE A 55 15.21 9.87 -2.46
C PHE A 55 16.02 10.81 -3.36
N SER A 56 16.96 11.60 -2.80
CA SER A 56 17.77 12.55 -3.57
C SER A 56 18.59 11.89 -4.68
N LYS A 57 18.94 10.61 -4.54
CA LYS A 57 19.65 9.81 -5.56
C LYS A 57 18.89 9.76 -6.89
N ASP A 58 17.57 9.85 -6.82
CA ASP A 58 16.66 9.71 -7.96
C ASP A 58 15.87 11.00 -8.25
N ALA A 59 16.15 12.08 -7.51
CA ALA A 59 15.41 13.33 -7.62
C ALA A 59 15.47 13.90 -9.04
N GLY A 60 14.30 14.27 -9.58
CA GLY A 60 14.16 14.82 -10.93
C GLY A 60 14.31 13.81 -12.08
N ARG A 61 14.47 12.51 -11.78
CA ARG A 61 14.53 11.44 -12.78
C ARG A 61 13.17 10.73 -12.87
N ILE A 62 12.85 10.31 -14.09
CA ILE A 62 11.80 9.33 -14.34
C ILE A 62 12.45 7.95 -14.26
N VAL A 63 12.07 7.16 -13.26
CA VAL A 63 12.59 5.82 -13.03
C VAL A 63 11.57 4.81 -13.53
N PRO A 64 11.89 3.99 -14.55
CA PRO A 64 11.05 2.85 -14.90
C PRO A 64 10.96 1.92 -13.69
N SER A 65 9.78 1.86 -13.09
CA SER A 65 9.54 1.09 -11.86
C SER A 65 8.06 0.79 -11.78
N ARG A 66 7.74 -0.45 -11.40
CA ARG A 66 6.37 -0.91 -11.23
C ARG A 66 5.94 -0.71 -9.77
N GLY A 67 4.82 -0.04 -9.53
CA GLY A 67 4.36 0.34 -8.20
C GLY A 67 5.37 1.20 -7.42
N CYS A 68 6.30 1.86 -8.10
CA CYS A 68 7.44 2.59 -7.52
C CYS A 68 8.29 1.83 -6.51
N LEU A 69 8.38 0.49 -6.64
CA LEU A 69 9.13 -0.36 -5.70
C LEU A 69 10.66 -0.26 -5.86
N ASP A 70 11.14 0.26 -7.00
CA ASP A 70 12.57 0.38 -7.32
C ASP A 70 13.14 1.78 -7.01
N LEU A 71 12.38 2.60 -6.28
CA LEU A 71 12.68 4.01 -6.02
C LEU A 71 12.71 4.30 -4.51
N GLY A 72 13.76 4.97 -4.04
CA GLY A 72 13.81 5.53 -2.69
C GLY A 72 14.31 4.61 -1.57
N PRO A 73 14.08 4.99 -0.30
CA PRO A 73 14.64 4.33 0.88
C PRO A 73 13.99 2.98 1.18
N VAL A 74 14.59 2.26 2.12
CA VAL A 74 14.07 0.98 2.62
C VAL A 74 12.69 1.07 3.26
N ASP A 75 12.27 2.25 3.72
CA ASP A 75 10.95 2.49 4.30
C ASP A 75 9.98 3.17 3.30
N ARG A 76 10.24 3.07 1.99
CA ARG A 76 9.39 3.65 0.91
C ARG A 76 7.92 3.26 1.01
N ASP A 77 7.61 2.08 1.54
CA ASP A 77 6.24 1.57 1.69
C ASP A 77 5.48 2.31 2.80
N ARG A 78 6.16 3.11 3.63
CA ARG A 78 5.53 4.14 4.45
C ARG A 78 5.06 5.28 3.55
N ARG A 79 4.03 5.02 2.76
CA ARG A 79 3.41 5.95 1.82
C ARG A 79 1.91 5.76 1.80
N GLN A 80 1.17 6.82 1.47
CA GLN A 80 -0.28 6.81 1.44
C GLN A 80 -0.77 7.37 0.11
N LEU A 81 -1.69 6.67 -0.54
CA LEU A 81 -2.31 7.17 -1.76
C LEU A 81 -3.18 8.38 -1.40
N VAL A 82 -2.94 9.53 -2.03
CA VAL A 82 -3.72 10.76 -1.78
C VAL A 82 -4.54 11.19 -2.99
N ALA A 83 -4.12 10.80 -4.19
CA ALA A 83 -4.87 11.04 -5.41
C ALA A 83 -4.64 9.91 -6.42
N SER A 84 -5.68 9.60 -7.19
CA SER A 84 -5.65 8.62 -8.28
C SER A 84 -6.49 9.13 -9.44
N GLY A 85 -6.15 8.74 -10.66
CA GLY A 85 -6.87 9.16 -11.85
C GLY A 85 -6.36 8.55 -13.16
N PHE A 86 -6.95 9.01 -14.26
CA PHE A 86 -6.69 8.53 -15.62
C PHE A 86 -6.38 9.71 -16.56
N ALA A 87 -7.21 9.92 -17.59
CA ALA A 87 -7.07 11.01 -18.55
C ALA A 87 -7.23 12.40 -17.91
N HIS A 88 -8.40 12.66 -17.35
CA HIS A 88 -8.72 13.90 -16.64
C HIS A 88 -9.56 13.57 -15.42
N THR A 89 -8.99 13.75 -14.23
CA THR A 89 -9.63 13.38 -12.98
C THR A 89 -9.59 14.56 -12.02
N ARG A 90 -10.72 14.82 -11.37
CA ARG A 90 -10.84 15.77 -10.27
C ARG A 90 -11.40 15.05 -9.07
N GLY A 91 -10.87 15.35 -7.90
CA GLY A 91 -11.43 14.87 -6.65
C GLY A 91 -11.40 15.96 -5.60
N ALA A 92 -12.30 15.85 -4.64
CA ALA A 92 -12.44 16.77 -3.54
C ALA A 92 -12.87 16.00 -2.30
N LEU A 93 -12.43 16.49 -1.15
CA LEU A 93 -12.88 16.01 0.15
C LEU A 93 -14.22 16.67 0.52
N PRO A 94 -14.97 16.10 1.48
CA PRO A 94 -16.15 16.75 2.04
C PRO A 94 -15.83 18.17 2.53
N ARG A 95 -16.81 19.07 2.45
CA ARG A 95 -16.64 20.44 2.97
C ARG A 95 -16.25 20.41 4.44
N GLY A 96 -15.17 21.11 4.77
CA GLY A 96 -14.63 21.15 6.13
C GLY A 96 -13.68 20.01 6.48
N VAL A 97 -13.39 19.09 5.56
CA VAL A 97 -12.39 18.02 5.73
C VAL A 97 -11.16 18.32 4.87
N ALA A 98 -9.97 18.10 5.42
CA ALA A 98 -8.71 18.16 4.68
C ALA A 98 -7.83 16.94 4.99
N LEU A 99 -7.01 16.52 4.01
CA LEU A 99 -5.92 15.56 4.21
C LEU A 99 -4.66 16.34 4.59
N SER A 100 -4.09 16.03 5.75
CA SER A 100 -2.87 16.70 6.20
C SER A 100 -1.63 16.03 5.59
N LEU A 101 -0.99 16.69 4.62
CA LEU A 101 0.28 16.24 4.08
C LEU A 101 1.40 16.78 4.98
N SER A 102 1.81 15.96 5.94
CA SER A 102 2.82 16.32 6.93
C SER A 102 4.23 16.26 6.35
N PRO A 103 5.11 17.23 6.65
CA PRO A 103 6.52 17.10 6.33
C PRO A 103 7.18 16.02 7.18
N VAL A 104 8.15 15.33 6.60
CA VAL A 104 8.91 14.24 7.21
C VAL A 104 10.41 14.59 7.26
N PRO A 105 11.20 13.95 8.14
CA PRO A 105 12.62 14.24 8.26
C PRO A 105 13.44 13.64 7.11
N GLY A 106 14.62 14.22 6.86
CA GLY A 106 15.58 13.69 5.90
C GLY A 106 16.24 12.40 6.35
N VAL A 107 16.42 12.25 7.67
CA VAL A 107 17.04 11.10 8.33
C VAL A 107 16.24 10.68 9.59
N PRO A 108 16.31 9.40 10.00
CA PRO A 108 15.58 8.92 11.17
C PRO A 108 15.86 9.74 12.43
N GLY A 109 14.79 10.13 13.14
CA GLY A 109 14.86 10.97 14.34
C GLY A 109 15.21 12.46 14.10
N GLY A 110 15.38 12.89 12.85
CA GLY A 110 15.65 14.29 12.52
C GLY A 110 14.41 15.21 12.60
N PRO A 111 14.59 16.53 12.44
CA PRO A 111 13.47 17.47 12.30
C PRO A 111 12.80 17.33 10.93
N PRO A 112 11.51 17.72 10.78
CA PRO A 112 10.85 17.72 9.47
C PRO A 112 11.55 18.63 8.45
N GLU A 113 11.80 18.11 7.24
CA GLU A 113 12.50 18.82 6.16
C GLU A 113 11.59 19.17 4.98
N GLY A 114 10.65 18.30 4.66
CA GLY A 114 9.75 18.53 3.53
C GLY A 114 8.69 17.45 3.34
N ILE A 115 7.82 17.67 2.36
CA ILE A 115 6.80 16.72 1.94
C ILE A 115 7.34 15.96 0.72
N GLY A 116 7.43 14.65 0.83
CA GLY A 116 7.79 13.77 -0.28
C GLY A 116 6.57 13.28 -1.02
N LEU A 117 6.54 13.45 -2.34
CA LEU A 117 5.48 12.90 -3.20
C LEU A 117 6.08 11.90 -4.19
N LEU A 118 5.45 10.73 -4.30
CA LEU A 118 5.74 9.75 -5.34
C LEU A 118 4.62 9.81 -6.38
N LEU A 119 4.99 10.09 -7.62
CA LEU A 119 4.10 10.10 -8.76
C LEU A 119 4.33 8.82 -9.54
N ASP A 120 3.29 8.01 -9.66
CA ASP A 120 3.28 6.76 -10.43
C ASP A 120 2.40 6.95 -11.66
N GLY A 121 2.95 6.71 -12.84
CA GLY A 121 2.18 6.73 -14.06
C GLY A 121 2.40 5.48 -14.89
N ASN A 122 1.30 4.87 -15.31
CA ASN A 122 1.27 3.74 -16.21
C ASN A 122 0.60 4.12 -17.52
N TRP A 123 1.29 3.91 -18.64
CA TRP A 123 0.79 4.20 -19.97
C TRP A 123 0.95 3.01 -20.90
N SER A 124 -0.04 2.81 -21.77
CA SER A 124 0.00 1.86 -22.87
C SER A 124 0.23 2.58 -24.19
N ASN A 125 1.20 2.13 -24.98
CA ASN A 125 1.44 2.64 -26.32
C ASN A 125 1.24 1.54 -27.36
N GLY A 126 0.01 1.39 -27.85
CA GLY A 126 -0.34 0.48 -28.93
C GLY A 126 0.03 0.98 -30.33
N ALA A 127 0.66 2.15 -30.46
CA ALA A 127 1.09 2.68 -31.74
C ALA A 127 2.39 2.00 -32.23
N SER A 128 2.65 2.08 -33.54
CA SER A 128 3.86 1.56 -34.19
C SER A 128 5.12 2.40 -33.97
N ARG A 129 5.03 3.50 -33.22
CA ARG A 129 6.14 4.43 -32.98
C ARG A 129 6.20 4.85 -31.51
N THR A 130 7.39 5.21 -31.07
CA THR A 130 7.60 5.83 -29.75
C THR A 130 6.78 7.12 -29.64
N ARG A 131 6.10 7.28 -28.51
CA ARG A 131 5.29 8.47 -28.18
C ARG A 131 5.72 9.09 -26.85
N TYR A 132 5.29 10.32 -26.63
CA TYR A 132 5.48 11.08 -25.41
C TYR A 132 4.15 11.21 -24.65
N ALA A 133 4.22 10.96 -23.35
CA ALA A 133 3.17 11.23 -22.38
C ALA A 133 3.66 12.30 -21.40
N SER A 134 2.74 13.05 -20.83
CA SER A 134 3.02 13.96 -19.71
C SER A 134 1.81 13.97 -18.78
N ALA A 135 2.06 14.27 -17.51
CA ALA A 135 1.02 14.44 -16.52
C ALA A 135 1.21 15.77 -15.79
N ARG A 136 0.10 16.40 -15.45
CA ARG A 136 0.04 17.54 -14.55
C ARG A 136 -0.83 17.18 -13.37
N VAL A 137 -0.25 17.25 -12.18
CA VAL A 137 -0.95 17.13 -10.91
C VAL A 137 -1.05 18.52 -10.30
N VAL A 138 -2.24 18.89 -9.82
CA VAL A 138 -2.47 20.11 -9.06
C VAL A 138 -3.14 19.72 -7.75
N LEU A 139 -2.48 20.05 -6.64
CA LEU A 139 -2.99 19.85 -5.29
C LEU A 139 -3.48 21.20 -4.76
N HIS A 140 -4.74 21.30 -4.38
CA HIS A 140 -5.36 22.52 -3.91
C HIS A 140 -5.47 22.51 -2.38
N ARG A 141 -4.87 23.52 -1.77
CA ARG A 141 -4.95 23.73 -0.31
C ARG A 141 -6.37 24.12 0.10
N ALA A 142 -6.80 23.66 1.26
CA ALA A 142 -8.00 24.15 1.93
C ALA A 142 -7.91 25.67 2.17
N PRO A 143 -8.98 26.44 1.93
CA PRO A 143 -8.99 27.86 2.29
C PRO A 143 -8.79 28.05 3.80
N ALA A 144 -8.18 29.17 4.19
CA ALA A 144 -7.92 29.48 5.59
C ALA A 144 -9.22 29.44 6.42
N HIS A 145 -9.13 28.88 7.63
CA HIS A 145 -10.25 28.77 8.58
C HIS A 145 -11.47 27.97 8.09
N THR A 146 -11.32 27.14 7.05
CA THR A 146 -12.41 26.27 6.57
C THR A 146 -12.33 24.84 7.06
N VAL A 147 -11.14 24.37 7.46
CA VAL A 147 -10.93 23.01 7.94
C VAL A 147 -11.53 22.84 9.34
N ARG A 148 -12.37 21.83 9.51
CA ARG A 148 -13.05 21.45 10.77
C ARG A 148 -12.64 20.06 11.26
N ARG A 149 -12.20 19.20 10.34
CA ARG A 149 -11.62 17.87 10.61
C ARG A 149 -10.44 17.61 9.69
N LEU A 150 -9.42 16.96 10.25
CA LEU A 150 -8.33 16.37 9.48
C LEU A 150 -8.66 14.90 9.25
N ALA A 151 -8.49 14.47 8.01
CA ALA A 151 -8.49 13.08 7.67
C ALA A 151 -7.17 12.44 8.11
N GLN A 152 -7.27 11.23 8.66
CA GLN A 152 -6.19 10.42 9.16
C GLN A 152 -6.02 9.20 8.23
N PRO A 153 -4.77 8.77 7.98
CA PRO A 153 -4.54 7.57 7.21
C PRO A 153 -4.95 6.35 8.03
N ILE A 154 -5.57 5.39 7.36
CA ILE A 154 -5.59 4.01 7.79
C ILE A 154 -4.31 3.40 7.22
N PHE A 155 -3.44 2.89 8.09
CA PHE A 155 -2.29 2.10 7.69
C PHE A 155 -2.17 0.90 8.61
N GLU A 156 -3.07 -0.05 8.39
CA GLU A 156 -3.17 -1.27 9.19
C GLU A 156 -2.37 -2.40 8.52
N LEU A 157 -1.51 -3.04 9.31
CA LEU A 157 -0.52 -4.04 8.89
C LEU A 157 -0.64 -5.34 9.71
N SER A 158 -1.66 -5.48 10.55
CA SER A 158 -1.86 -6.67 11.38
C SER A 158 -1.83 -8.00 10.62
N ALA A 159 -2.28 -8.04 9.37
CA ALA A 159 -2.22 -9.23 8.51
C ALA A 159 -0.78 -9.65 8.15
N GLU A 160 0.20 -8.75 8.30
CA GLU A 160 1.61 -9.01 8.05
C GLU A 160 2.31 -9.75 9.21
N ILE A 161 1.77 -9.63 10.43
CA ILE A 161 2.41 -10.17 11.65
C ILE A 161 2.67 -11.66 11.51
N ALA A 162 1.69 -12.39 10.97
CA ALA A 162 1.72 -13.82 10.79
C ALA A 162 2.00 -14.25 9.35
N LEU A 163 2.19 -13.33 8.41
CA LEU A 163 2.24 -13.62 6.98
C LEU A 163 3.34 -14.65 6.65
N GLU A 164 2.90 -15.80 6.17
CA GLU A 164 3.75 -16.88 5.70
C GLU A 164 3.03 -17.66 4.60
N VAL A 165 3.57 -17.59 3.39
CA VAL A 165 3.09 -18.33 2.22
C VAL A 165 4.20 -19.26 1.72
N PRO A 166 4.07 -20.58 1.97
CA PRO A 166 5.07 -21.55 1.55
C PRO A 166 5.25 -21.61 0.02
N PRO A 167 6.45 -21.96 -0.47
CA PRO A 167 6.69 -22.07 -1.90
C PRO A 167 6.04 -23.31 -2.50
N ASN A 168 5.52 -23.20 -3.73
CA ASN A 168 5.01 -24.30 -4.56
C ASN A 168 3.80 -25.09 -3.99
N GLU A 169 2.94 -24.45 -3.20
CA GLU A 169 1.68 -25.07 -2.71
C GLU A 169 0.64 -25.33 -3.82
N GLY A 170 0.91 -24.88 -5.05
CA GLY A 170 0.01 -25.06 -6.20
C GLY A 170 -1.26 -24.21 -6.15
N HIS A 171 -1.39 -23.31 -5.18
CA HIS A 171 -2.50 -22.37 -5.04
C HIS A 171 -2.06 -21.05 -4.39
N VAL A 172 -2.86 -20.01 -4.59
CA VAL A 172 -2.67 -18.69 -3.98
C VAL A 172 -3.26 -18.72 -2.56
N MET A 173 -2.56 -18.19 -1.57
CA MET A 173 -2.94 -18.32 -0.15
C MET A 173 -3.41 -16.98 0.44
N SER A 174 -4.48 -17.00 1.23
CA SER A 174 -4.97 -15.82 1.97
C SER A 174 -4.13 -15.58 3.21
N THR A 175 -3.85 -14.32 3.54
CA THR A 175 -3.24 -13.92 4.83
C THR A 175 -4.04 -14.42 6.03
N GLU A 176 -5.35 -14.59 5.89
CA GLU A 176 -6.21 -15.14 6.96
C GLU A 176 -5.82 -16.58 7.34
N THR A 177 -5.28 -17.35 6.38
CA THR A 177 -4.79 -18.71 6.66
C THR A 177 -3.56 -18.67 7.56
N SER A 178 -2.64 -17.74 7.28
CA SER A 178 -1.45 -17.51 8.09
C SER A 178 -1.83 -16.97 9.49
N THR A 179 -2.74 -15.99 9.57
CA THR A 179 -3.28 -15.45 10.83
C THR A 179 -3.99 -16.53 11.66
N ALA A 180 -4.77 -17.41 11.05
CA ALA A 180 -5.42 -18.52 11.74
C ALA A 180 -4.41 -19.54 12.28
N ALA A 181 -3.38 -19.88 11.49
CA ALA A 181 -2.32 -20.79 11.91
C ALA A 181 -1.51 -20.23 13.09
N ASP A 182 -1.16 -18.95 13.06
CA ASP A 182 -0.44 -18.28 14.15
C ASP A 182 -1.25 -18.26 15.45
N ASN A 183 -2.52 -17.85 15.37
CA ASN A 183 -3.41 -17.84 16.53
C ASN A 183 -3.60 -19.25 17.13
N ALA A 184 -3.63 -20.29 16.30
CA ALA A 184 -3.71 -21.68 16.78
C ALA A 184 -2.41 -22.16 17.43
N ALA A 185 -1.26 -21.71 16.93
CA ALA A 185 0.05 -22.03 17.50
C ALA A 185 0.33 -21.27 18.81
N HIS A 186 -0.29 -20.10 19.00
CA HIS A 186 -0.05 -19.21 20.13
C HIS A 186 -1.34 -18.86 20.90
N PRO A 187 -2.06 -19.84 21.49
CA PRO A 187 -3.37 -19.61 22.11
C PRO A 187 -3.35 -18.70 23.34
N GLU A 188 -2.18 -18.55 23.99
CA GLU A 188 -1.98 -17.69 25.16
C GLU A 188 -1.64 -16.24 24.79
N ALA A 189 -1.32 -15.96 23.52
CA ALA A 189 -1.03 -14.61 23.04
C ALA A 189 -2.33 -13.85 22.70
N PRO A 190 -2.33 -12.51 22.75
CA PRO A 190 -3.42 -11.73 22.18
C PRO A 190 -3.61 -12.10 20.70
N PRO A 191 -4.85 -12.38 20.25
CA PRO A 191 -5.06 -12.87 18.89
C PRO A 191 -4.74 -11.80 17.86
N VAL A 192 -4.01 -12.18 16.82
CA VAL A 192 -3.83 -11.39 15.60
C VAL A 192 -5.16 -11.30 14.87
N ARG A 193 -5.51 -10.09 14.41
CA ARG A 193 -6.78 -9.81 13.72
C ARG A 193 -6.52 -8.99 12.48
N ASP A 194 -6.98 -9.48 11.33
CA ASP A 194 -6.91 -8.76 10.06
C ASP A 194 -8.05 -7.74 9.97
N ARG A 195 -8.06 -6.77 10.90
CA ARG A 195 -9.14 -5.81 11.10
C ARG A 195 -8.61 -4.45 11.52
N TRP A 196 -9.20 -3.41 10.94
CA TRP A 196 -9.14 -2.05 11.44
C TRP A 196 -10.48 -1.63 12.09
N SER A 197 -10.46 -1.09 13.31
CA SER A 197 -11.67 -0.57 14.00
C SER A 197 -11.32 0.38 15.13
N ALA A 198 -12.35 0.91 15.83
CA ALA A 198 -12.14 1.72 17.02
C ALA A 198 -11.34 0.98 18.11
N GLY A 199 -10.50 1.72 18.82
CA GLY A 199 -9.72 1.22 19.96
C GLY A 199 -8.43 0.46 19.61
N ILE A 200 -8.11 0.25 18.33
CA ILE A 200 -6.78 -0.21 17.92
C ILE A 200 -5.80 0.97 17.89
N THR A 201 -4.50 0.68 18.00
CA THR A 201 -3.46 1.72 17.87
C THR A 201 -3.52 2.36 16.48
N GLY A 202 -3.71 3.68 16.42
CA GLY A 202 -3.86 4.39 15.14
C GLY A 202 -5.25 4.29 14.50
N GLY A 203 -6.22 3.65 15.16
CA GLY A 203 -7.63 3.69 14.77
C GLY A 203 -8.40 4.84 15.43
N PRO A 204 -9.70 4.99 15.10
CA PRO A 204 -10.55 6.04 15.66
C PRO A 204 -10.80 5.81 17.14
N ALA A 205 -11.01 6.90 17.88
CA ALA A 205 -11.41 6.82 19.29
C ALA A 205 -12.88 6.35 19.47
N GLY A 206 -13.68 6.40 18.41
CA GLY A 206 -15.09 6.05 18.41
C GLY A 206 -15.63 5.87 16.99
N GLU A 207 -16.76 6.52 16.69
CA GLU A 207 -17.32 6.52 15.34
C GLU A 207 -16.42 7.24 14.33
N ALA A 208 -16.35 6.71 13.12
CA ALA A 208 -15.52 7.22 12.05
C ALA A 208 -16.31 7.41 10.76
N CYS A 209 -15.74 8.20 9.86
CA CYS A 209 -16.26 8.44 8.52
C CYS A 209 -15.18 8.10 7.51
N VAL A 210 -15.33 6.96 6.84
CA VAL A 210 -14.39 6.44 5.85
C VAL A 210 -14.56 7.21 4.55
N LEU A 211 -13.45 7.77 4.05
CA LEU A 211 -13.42 8.58 2.83
C LEU A 211 -13.13 7.74 1.59
N MET A 212 -12.24 6.76 1.72
CA MET A 212 -11.91 5.85 0.64
C MET A 212 -11.34 4.54 1.15
N LEU A 213 -11.50 3.48 0.37
CA LEU A 213 -10.81 2.20 0.53
C LEU A 213 -9.75 2.02 -0.56
N THR A 214 -8.56 1.58 -0.15
CA THR A 214 -7.47 1.14 -1.02
C THR A 214 -6.52 0.22 -0.23
N GLY A 215 -5.69 -0.53 -0.93
CA GLY A 215 -4.71 -1.45 -0.33
C GLY A 215 -3.30 -1.20 -0.83
N HIS A 216 -2.34 -1.91 -0.27
CA HIS A 216 -0.98 -1.98 -0.79
C HIS A 216 -0.49 -3.43 -0.71
N MET A 217 0.08 -3.87 -1.82
CA MET A 217 0.71 -5.17 -2.03
C MET A 217 2.00 -4.98 -2.82
N HIS A 218 2.92 -5.93 -2.72
CA HIS A 218 4.07 -6.12 -3.57
C HIS A 218 3.76 -7.13 -4.69
N LYS A 219 4.81 -7.58 -5.39
CA LYS A 219 4.75 -8.23 -6.70
C LYS A 219 3.98 -9.56 -6.70
N ARG A 220 3.75 -10.17 -5.53
CA ARG A 220 3.16 -11.50 -5.38
C ARG A 220 1.73 -11.46 -4.88
N GLY A 221 1.28 -10.32 -4.37
CA GLY A 221 -0.14 -10.03 -4.15
C GLY A 221 -0.94 -10.13 -5.45
N ARG A 222 -2.00 -10.94 -5.42
CA ARG A 222 -2.89 -11.20 -6.57
C ARG A 222 -4.29 -10.65 -6.39
N PHE A 223 -4.67 -10.39 -5.15
CA PHE A 223 -5.93 -9.84 -4.74
C PHE A 223 -5.77 -9.25 -3.34
N PHE A 224 -6.28 -8.05 -3.11
CA PHE A 224 -6.49 -7.46 -1.80
C PHE A 224 -7.98 -7.22 -1.66
N GLY A 225 -8.58 -7.65 -0.55
CA GLY A 225 -9.99 -7.48 -0.26
C GLY A 225 -10.21 -6.66 1.00
N VAL A 226 -11.25 -5.83 1.01
CA VAL A 226 -11.75 -5.16 2.23
C VAL A 226 -13.23 -5.40 2.37
N ASP A 227 -13.66 -5.71 3.58
CA ASP A 227 -15.05 -5.95 3.96
C ASP A 227 -15.45 -5.16 5.19
N LEU A 228 -16.75 -4.88 5.30
CA LEU A 228 -17.33 -4.36 6.54
C LEU A 228 -17.58 -5.52 7.49
N ILE A 229 -17.05 -5.43 8.71
CA ILE A 229 -17.50 -6.25 9.83
C ILE A 229 -18.72 -5.58 10.44
N GLY A 230 -19.85 -6.26 10.35
CA GLY A 230 -21.11 -5.80 10.94
C GLY A 230 -21.09 -5.79 12.46
N SER A 231 -22.15 -5.28 13.07
CA SER A 231 -22.33 -5.32 14.54
C SER A 231 -22.46 -6.74 15.10
N ASP A 232 -22.74 -7.72 14.25
CA ASP A 232 -22.73 -9.16 14.55
C ASP A 232 -21.31 -9.74 14.66
N GLY A 233 -20.29 -8.94 14.34
CA GLY A 233 -18.89 -9.34 14.35
C GLY A 233 -18.49 -10.23 13.17
N GLN A 234 -19.37 -10.42 12.18
CA GLN A 234 -19.12 -11.28 11.03
C GLN A 234 -18.75 -10.47 9.79
N VAL A 235 -17.92 -11.08 8.95
CA VAL A 235 -17.67 -10.63 7.58
C VAL A 235 -18.80 -11.16 6.71
N ASN A 236 -19.56 -10.26 6.08
CA ASN A 236 -20.66 -10.63 5.21
C ASN A 236 -20.36 -10.16 3.78
N ASN A 237 -20.67 -11.00 2.80
CA ASN A 237 -20.59 -10.63 1.39
C ASN A 237 -21.47 -9.41 1.11
N PRO A 238 -20.92 -8.28 0.63
CA PRO A 238 -21.72 -7.12 0.31
C PRO A 238 -22.54 -7.36 -0.95
N VAL A 239 -23.74 -6.78 -0.99
CA VAL A 239 -24.58 -6.81 -2.20
C VAL A 239 -23.86 -6.09 -3.33
N GLY A 240 -23.60 -6.80 -4.43
CA GLY A 240 -22.85 -6.27 -5.56
C GLY A 240 -21.34 -6.12 -5.29
N GLY A 241 -20.81 -6.83 -4.28
CA GLY A 241 -19.39 -6.87 -3.99
C GLY A 241 -18.53 -7.39 -5.14
N PHE A 242 -17.24 -7.10 -5.07
CA PHE A 242 -16.26 -7.56 -6.04
C PHE A 242 -15.92 -9.04 -5.79
N PRO A 243 -16.17 -9.96 -6.73
CA PRO A 243 -15.95 -11.39 -6.51
C PRO A 243 -14.47 -11.71 -6.36
N ASN A 244 -14.15 -12.58 -5.41
CA ASN A 244 -12.79 -13.09 -5.26
C ASN A 244 -12.58 -14.31 -6.17
N ARG A 245 -11.66 -14.20 -7.12
CA ARG A 245 -11.34 -15.29 -8.05
C ARG A 245 -10.59 -16.46 -7.40
N PHE A 246 -9.96 -16.23 -6.25
CA PHE A 246 -9.20 -17.25 -5.51
C PHE A 246 -10.03 -17.95 -4.43
N GLU A 247 -11.20 -17.40 -4.11
CA GLU A 247 -12.13 -17.97 -3.13
C GLU A 247 -13.56 -17.92 -3.68
N PRO A 248 -13.97 -18.90 -4.52
CA PRO A 248 -15.28 -18.89 -5.16
C PRO A 248 -16.43 -18.82 -4.15
N GLY A 249 -17.33 -17.86 -4.34
CA GLY A 249 -18.44 -17.59 -3.43
C GLY A 249 -18.19 -16.47 -2.42
N ARG A 250 -16.95 -15.98 -2.31
CA ARG A 250 -16.62 -14.76 -1.55
C ARG A 250 -16.66 -13.53 -2.43
N SER A 251 -17.16 -12.43 -1.88
CA SER A 251 -17.16 -11.11 -2.53
C SER A 251 -16.80 -10.02 -1.54
N HIS A 252 -16.11 -8.98 -2.00
CA HIS A 252 -15.59 -7.93 -1.15
C HIS A 252 -16.23 -6.56 -1.39
N LEU A 253 -16.31 -5.71 -0.37
CA LEU A 253 -16.77 -4.32 -0.54
C LEU A 253 -15.85 -3.55 -1.47
N PHE A 254 -14.55 -3.78 -1.33
CA PHE A 254 -13.52 -3.26 -2.21
C PHE A 254 -12.50 -4.35 -2.53
N ALA A 255 -11.94 -4.30 -3.74
CA ALA A 255 -10.84 -5.15 -4.12
C ALA A 255 -9.81 -4.43 -4.98
N ALA A 256 -8.53 -4.80 -4.80
CA ALA A 256 -7.44 -4.50 -5.71
C ALA A 256 -6.92 -5.80 -6.32
N VAL A 257 -6.71 -5.86 -7.63
CA VAL A 257 -6.32 -7.11 -8.34
C VAL A 257 -4.92 -7.03 -8.97
N ASP A 258 -4.28 -5.87 -8.87
CA ASP A 258 -2.95 -5.59 -9.40
C ASP A 258 -2.18 -4.78 -8.36
N TYR A 259 -0.98 -5.24 -7.98
CA TYR A 259 -0.14 -4.52 -7.02
C TYR A 259 0.39 -3.18 -7.57
N THR A 260 0.35 -3.01 -8.90
CA THR A 260 0.74 -1.77 -9.58
C THR A 260 -0.40 -0.77 -9.72
N ASP A 261 -1.64 -1.24 -9.61
CA ASP A 261 -2.84 -0.40 -9.56
C ASP A 261 -3.68 -0.84 -8.35
N PRO A 262 -3.43 -0.27 -7.16
CA PRO A 262 -4.13 -0.67 -5.95
C PRO A 262 -5.62 -0.33 -5.99
N GLY A 263 -6.12 0.39 -7.00
CA GLY A 263 -7.52 0.79 -7.09
C GLY A 263 -7.95 1.72 -5.95
N VAL A 264 -9.12 2.36 -6.09
CA VAL A 264 -9.73 3.17 -5.02
C VAL A 264 -11.24 3.09 -5.08
N LEU A 265 -11.89 2.74 -3.97
CA LEU A 265 -13.31 3.01 -3.76
C LEU A 265 -13.46 4.30 -2.96
N ARG A 266 -13.96 5.37 -3.59
CA ARG A 266 -14.20 6.67 -2.92
C ARG A 266 -15.65 6.77 -2.46
N PHE A 267 -15.87 7.21 -1.22
CA PHE A 267 -17.20 7.44 -0.68
C PHE A 267 -17.57 8.92 -0.77
N SER A 268 -18.70 9.19 -1.42
CA SER A 268 -19.32 10.52 -1.47
C SER A 268 -20.84 10.36 -1.46
N PRO A 269 -21.51 10.54 -0.28
CA PRO A 269 -20.96 11.00 1.00
C PRO A 269 -20.00 9.97 1.66
N PRO A 270 -19.18 10.37 2.66
CA PRO A 270 -18.34 9.45 3.42
C PRO A 270 -19.15 8.31 4.05
N GLN A 271 -18.56 7.11 4.13
CA GLN A 271 -19.20 5.95 4.71
C GLN A 271 -19.08 6.01 6.24
N PRO A 272 -20.19 6.12 6.99
CA PRO A 272 -20.14 6.05 8.44
C PRO A 272 -19.75 4.63 8.89
N LEU A 273 -18.96 4.58 9.95
CA LEU A 273 -18.54 3.37 10.64
C LEU A 273 -18.77 3.55 12.15
N ARG A 274 -19.64 2.72 12.73
CA ARG A 274 -19.92 2.75 14.17
C ARG A 274 -18.73 2.23 14.96
N ALA A 275 -18.63 2.61 16.23
CA ALA A 275 -17.55 2.16 17.11
C ALA A 275 -17.48 0.63 17.28
N THR A 276 -18.59 -0.09 17.10
CA THR A 276 -18.65 -1.56 17.17
C THR A 276 -18.32 -2.26 15.85
N GLU A 277 -18.34 -1.52 14.73
CA GLU A 277 -18.06 -2.03 13.39
C GLU A 277 -16.55 -1.98 13.10
N GLY A 278 -16.15 -2.57 11.98
CA GLY A 278 -14.75 -2.56 11.56
C GLY A 278 -14.61 -2.82 10.08
N LEU A 279 -13.38 -2.72 9.60
CA LEU A 279 -12.98 -3.07 8.26
C LEU A 279 -12.07 -4.29 8.35
N HIS A 280 -12.55 -5.44 7.89
CA HIS A 280 -11.71 -6.61 7.69
C HIS A 280 -10.95 -6.45 6.38
N TYR A 281 -9.71 -6.93 6.32
CA TYR A 281 -8.95 -6.94 5.08
C TYR A 281 -8.07 -8.18 4.99
N ALA A 282 -7.72 -8.58 3.77
CA ALA A 282 -6.83 -9.72 3.52
C ALA A 282 -6.16 -9.59 2.14
N CYS A 283 -5.01 -10.26 1.98
CA CYS A 283 -4.33 -10.42 0.70
C CYS A 283 -4.29 -11.88 0.30
N TRP A 284 -4.29 -12.14 -1.00
CA TRP A 284 -4.09 -13.46 -1.59
C TRP A 284 -2.79 -13.44 -2.38
N ASP A 285 -1.79 -14.15 -1.85
CA ASP A 285 -0.41 -14.05 -2.32
C ASP A 285 0.06 -15.32 -3.02
N ASP A 286 0.89 -15.12 -4.05
CA ASP A 286 1.38 -16.17 -4.96
C ASP A 286 2.88 -16.41 -4.81
N ASN A 287 3.22 -17.60 -4.29
CA ASN A 287 4.60 -18.06 -4.16
C ASN A 287 4.91 -19.30 -5.02
N GLY A 288 4.59 -19.26 -6.32
CA GLY A 288 5.02 -20.28 -7.27
C GLY A 288 3.93 -20.85 -8.19
N VAL A 289 2.74 -20.25 -8.21
CA VAL A 289 1.61 -20.68 -9.03
C VAL A 289 1.65 -20.01 -10.39
N THR A 290 1.67 -18.68 -10.42
CA THR A 290 1.70 -17.87 -11.64
C THR A 290 2.87 -16.88 -11.67
N THR A 291 3.60 -16.74 -10.56
CA THR A 291 4.89 -16.05 -10.45
C THR A 291 6.02 -17.06 -10.19
N PRO A 292 7.28 -16.73 -10.56
CA PRO A 292 8.44 -17.48 -10.07
C PRO A 292 8.44 -17.53 -8.55
N VAL A 293 8.86 -18.64 -7.93
CA VAL A 293 8.98 -18.73 -6.47
C VAL A 293 9.90 -17.66 -5.88
N ARG A 294 9.64 -17.24 -4.64
CA ARG A 294 10.60 -16.48 -3.85
C ARG A 294 11.79 -17.37 -3.53
N LEU A 295 12.99 -16.91 -3.83
CA LEU A 295 14.24 -17.60 -3.52
C LEU A 295 14.97 -16.89 -2.39
N GLY A 296 15.51 -17.64 -1.43
CA GLY A 296 16.26 -17.09 -0.31
C GLY A 296 17.46 -17.93 0.10
N CYS A 297 18.38 -17.31 0.83
CA CYS A 297 19.56 -17.97 1.36
C CYS A 297 19.20 -18.88 2.52
N GLU A 298 19.63 -20.14 2.43
CA GLU A 298 19.41 -21.16 3.44
C GLU A 298 20.28 -20.91 4.67
N GLU A 299 19.65 -20.89 5.85
CA GLU A 299 20.37 -20.75 7.14
C GLU A 299 20.77 -22.08 7.75
N ALA A 300 19.92 -23.10 7.57
CA ALA A 300 20.15 -24.46 8.05
C ALA A 300 19.79 -25.48 6.95
N PRO A 301 20.62 -26.52 6.73
CA PRO A 301 20.40 -27.47 5.66
C PRO A 301 19.00 -28.10 5.68
N GLY A 302 18.26 -27.97 4.58
CA GLY A 302 16.92 -28.52 4.40
C GLY A 302 15.79 -27.72 5.06
N VAL A 303 16.10 -26.59 5.71
CA VAL A 303 15.09 -25.71 6.32
C VAL A 303 14.71 -24.60 5.35
N VAL A 304 13.41 -24.50 5.04
CA VAL A 304 12.88 -23.44 4.16
C VAL A 304 13.18 -22.07 4.78
N PRO A 305 13.84 -21.16 4.04
CA PRO A 305 14.17 -19.84 4.58
C PRO A 305 12.96 -18.92 4.68
N GLY A 306 13.01 -18.00 5.64
CA GLY A 306 11.98 -17.00 5.85
C GLY A 306 10.93 -17.48 6.85
N ARG A 307 10.64 -16.64 7.83
CA ARG A 307 9.60 -16.84 8.84
C ARG A 307 8.92 -15.49 9.12
N PRO A 308 7.70 -15.47 9.69
CA PRO A 308 7.03 -14.23 10.05
C PRO A 308 7.96 -13.26 10.79
N ALA A 309 7.90 -11.97 10.44
CA ALA A 309 8.79 -10.90 10.89
C ALA A 309 10.32 -11.08 10.63
N SER A 310 10.74 -12.12 9.92
CA SER A 310 12.14 -12.38 9.59
C SER A 310 12.29 -12.93 8.17
N PRO A 311 12.21 -12.05 7.14
CA PRO A 311 12.37 -12.43 5.75
C PRO A 311 13.69 -13.14 5.46
N ALA A 312 13.66 -14.07 4.51
CA ALA A 312 14.87 -14.67 3.98
C ALA A 312 15.73 -13.62 3.28
N LYS A 313 17.05 -13.69 3.41
CA LYS A 313 17.94 -12.92 2.52
C LYS A 313 17.65 -13.33 1.06
N PRO A 314 17.35 -12.41 0.13
CA PRO A 314 17.04 -12.75 -1.25
C PRO A 314 18.28 -13.24 -2.00
N CYS A 315 18.05 -14.12 -2.98
CA CYS A 315 19.06 -14.59 -3.92
C CYS A 315 18.42 -14.82 -5.28
N THR A 316 19.22 -14.77 -6.35
CA THR A 316 18.70 -14.68 -7.72
C THR A 316 18.55 -16.04 -8.38
N PHE A 317 19.50 -16.95 -8.15
CA PHE A 317 19.56 -18.24 -8.82
C PHE A 317 19.65 -19.38 -7.82
N ALA A 318 18.68 -20.28 -7.89
CA ALA A 318 18.65 -21.46 -7.05
C ALA A 318 19.89 -22.35 -7.32
N GLY A 319 20.51 -22.84 -6.25
CA GLY A 319 21.72 -23.64 -6.36
C GLY A 319 22.34 -23.94 -5.00
N ARG A 320 23.13 -25.01 -4.93
CA ARG A 320 23.83 -25.43 -3.70
C ARG A 320 24.93 -24.46 -3.26
N LEU A 321 25.44 -23.67 -4.20
CA LEU A 321 26.42 -22.62 -3.98
C LEU A 321 25.97 -21.40 -4.75
N SER A 322 25.68 -20.32 -4.03
CA SER A 322 25.31 -19.03 -4.60
C SER A 322 26.21 -17.94 -4.03
N VAL A 323 26.68 -17.06 -4.91
CA VAL A 323 27.43 -15.86 -4.51
C VAL A 323 26.56 -14.89 -3.71
N ASP A 324 25.25 -14.96 -3.89
CA ASP A 324 24.27 -14.16 -3.14
C ASP A 324 24.15 -14.68 -1.70
N CYS A 325 24.60 -15.90 -1.40
CA CYS A 325 24.47 -16.55 -0.09
C CYS A 325 25.83 -16.88 0.54
N PRO A 326 26.72 -15.90 0.76
CA PRO A 326 27.96 -16.13 1.51
C PRO A 326 27.65 -16.61 2.92
N VAL A 327 28.57 -17.33 3.55
CA VAL A 327 28.42 -17.87 4.92
C VAL A 327 28.02 -16.80 5.93
N SER A 328 28.46 -15.56 5.74
CA SER A 328 28.08 -14.39 6.53
C SER A 328 27.92 -13.16 5.64
N ASP A 329 26.99 -12.28 5.97
CA ASP A 329 26.77 -11.00 5.28
C ASP A 329 26.62 -9.86 6.29
N GLN A 330 27.33 -8.75 6.05
CA GLN A 330 27.24 -7.54 6.85
C GLN A 330 25.86 -6.88 6.79
N ALA A 331 25.13 -7.02 5.68
CA ALA A 331 23.76 -6.53 5.56
C ALA A 331 22.76 -7.34 6.40
N TYR A 332 23.15 -8.54 6.84
CA TYR A 332 22.34 -9.46 7.64
C TYR A 332 23.10 -9.89 8.90
N PRO A 333 23.43 -8.94 9.80
CA PRO A 333 24.27 -9.21 10.96
C PRO A 333 23.64 -10.26 11.88
N GLY A 334 24.45 -11.20 12.35
CA GLY A 334 24.00 -12.28 13.24
C GLY A 334 23.34 -13.47 12.54
N ARG A 335 23.21 -13.46 11.20
CA ARG A 335 22.73 -14.60 10.42
C ARG A 335 23.90 -15.32 9.75
N THR A 336 23.84 -16.65 9.72
CA THR A 336 24.78 -17.52 9.02
C THR A 336 24.04 -18.30 7.94
N PHE A 337 24.68 -18.50 6.79
CA PHE A 337 24.07 -19.18 5.66
C PHE A 337 24.90 -20.41 5.23
N THR A 338 24.24 -21.40 4.63
CA THR A 338 24.86 -22.66 4.19
C THR A 338 25.64 -22.51 2.88
N GLY A 339 25.43 -21.42 2.14
CA GLY A 339 25.88 -21.27 0.76
C GLY A 339 24.78 -21.47 -0.27
N ALA A 340 23.68 -22.12 0.10
CA ALA A 340 22.61 -22.48 -0.82
C ALA A 340 21.58 -21.36 -1.00
N CYS A 341 21.14 -21.20 -2.26
CA CYS A 341 19.96 -20.43 -2.62
C CYS A 341 18.83 -21.40 -2.96
N VAL A 342 17.73 -21.33 -2.22
CA VAL A 342 16.63 -22.31 -2.29
C VAL A 342 15.27 -21.59 -2.30
N PRO A 343 14.16 -22.25 -2.68
CA PRO A 343 12.83 -21.70 -2.47
C PRO A 343 12.61 -21.32 -1.00
N ALA A 344 12.04 -20.14 -0.79
CA ALA A 344 11.81 -19.56 0.52
C ALA A 344 10.32 -19.25 0.71
N ASN A 345 9.93 -19.18 1.98
CA ASN A 345 8.63 -18.66 2.35
C ASN A 345 8.52 -17.20 1.92
N LEU A 346 7.36 -16.84 1.37
CA LEU A 346 6.99 -15.46 1.16
C LEU A 346 6.41 -14.94 2.47
N VAL A 347 7.04 -13.89 3.01
CA VAL A 347 6.67 -13.28 4.30
C VAL A 347 6.68 -11.76 4.15
N ALA A 348 6.15 -11.05 5.14
CA ALA A 348 6.13 -9.60 5.14
C ALA A 348 7.55 -8.98 5.22
N GLY A 349 7.87 -8.01 4.37
CA GLY A 349 9.20 -7.39 4.37
C GLY A 349 9.34 -6.14 3.49
N GLN A 350 10.50 -5.47 3.61
CA GLN A 350 10.78 -4.17 2.98
C GLN A 350 11.32 -4.26 1.55
N THR A 351 11.70 -5.47 1.11
CA THR A 351 12.22 -5.65 -0.24
C THR A 351 11.07 -5.95 -1.20
N PRO A 352 11.20 -5.58 -2.49
CA PRO A 352 10.18 -5.93 -3.48
C PRO A 352 10.02 -7.44 -3.74
N GLU A 353 10.90 -8.27 -3.16
CA GLU A 353 10.82 -9.73 -3.22
C GLU A 353 10.13 -10.34 -1.99
N ASP A 354 9.94 -9.54 -0.94
CA ASP A 354 9.05 -9.84 0.18
C ASP A 354 7.66 -9.31 -0.14
N GLU A 355 6.67 -9.66 0.66
CA GLU A 355 5.29 -9.20 0.47
C GLU A 355 4.91 -8.11 1.47
N VAL A 356 3.84 -7.40 1.18
CA VAL A 356 3.17 -6.43 2.06
C VAL A 356 1.68 -6.67 1.93
N CYS A 357 0.97 -6.63 3.06
CA CYS A 357 -0.48 -6.68 3.07
C CYS A 357 -1.02 -5.56 3.95
N ALA A 358 -1.22 -4.39 3.35
CA ALA A 358 -1.58 -3.19 4.09
C ALA A 358 -2.93 -2.63 3.66
N HIS A 359 -3.76 -2.26 4.63
CA HIS A 359 -4.93 -1.43 4.40
C HIS A 359 -4.52 0.05 4.49
N ALA A 360 -4.51 0.75 3.34
CA ALA A 360 -3.88 2.06 3.15
C ALA A 360 -4.88 3.20 2.84
N SER A 361 -5.96 3.24 3.62
CA SER A 361 -7.16 4.05 3.37
C SER A 361 -7.18 5.41 4.10
N TRP A 362 -8.29 6.13 4.08
CA TRP A 362 -8.45 7.38 4.84
C TRP A 362 -9.81 7.48 5.53
N TYR A 363 -9.80 8.05 6.73
CA TYR A 363 -11.00 8.34 7.52
C TYR A 363 -10.89 9.69 8.23
N PHE A 364 -11.96 10.15 8.85
CA PHE A 364 -11.92 11.18 9.89
C PHE A 364 -12.87 10.80 11.04
N ASP A 365 -12.58 11.25 12.25
CA ASP A 365 -13.47 11.02 13.40
C ASP A 365 -14.82 11.73 13.17
N ALA A 366 -15.91 11.00 13.41
CA ALA A 366 -17.26 11.53 13.26
C ALA A 366 -17.49 12.76 14.15
N ALA A 367 -18.28 13.71 13.66
CA ALA A 367 -18.71 14.88 14.40
C ALA A 367 -19.76 14.49 15.47
N PRO A 368 -19.59 14.92 16.74
CA PRO A 368 -20.59 14.65 17.78
C PRO A 368 -21.99 15.12 17.36
N GLY A 369 -22.96 14.21 17.37
CA GLY A 369 -24.36 14.48 17.03
C GLY A 369 -24.66 14.75 15.55
N SER A 370 -23.65 14.82 14.68
CA SER A 370 -23.79 15.15 13.25
C SER A 370 -23.10 14.15 12.30
N GLY A 371 -22.39 13.15 12.84
CA GLY A 371 -21.82 12.05 12.07
C GLY A 371 -20.79 12.55 11.07
N CYS A 372 -20.99 12.25 9.78
CA CYS A 372 -20.05 12.64 8.73
C CYS A 372 -20.23 14.06 8.20
N ASP A 373 -21.23 14.82 8.69
CA ASP A 373 -21.33 16.26 8.41
C ASP A 373 -20.54 17.06 9.44
N VAL A 374 -19.41 17.64 9.00
CA VAL A 374 -18.51 18.42 9.85
C VAL A 374 -18.71 19.93 9.69
N THR A 375 -19.66 20.37 8.86
CA THR A 375 -19.77 21.79 8.47
C THR A 375 -20.17 22.71 9.63
N GLY A 376 -20.90 22.18 10.62
CA GLY A 376 -21.29 22.88 11.84
C GLY A 376 -20.21 22.95 12.93
N LEU A 377 -19.09 22.25 12.77
CA LEU A 377 -18.00 22.26 13.75
C LEU A 377 -17.17 23.55 13.68
N PRO A 378 -16.50 23.96 14.79
CA PRO A 378 -15.55 25.06 14.76
C PRO A 378 -14.32 24.73 13.91
N ALA A 379 -13.66 25.76 13.37
CA ALA A 379 -12.45 25.56 12.57
C ALA A 379 -11.32 25.06 13.45
N LEU A 380 -10.51 24.17 12.90
CA LEU A 380 -9.19 23.90 13.41
C LEU A 380 -8.34 25.17 13.26
N ARG A 381 -7.54 25.44 14.29
CA ARG A 381 -6.72 26.66 14.37
C ARG A 381 -5.54 26.62 13.41
#